data_AF-A0A936GMY6-F1
#
_entry.id   AF-A0A936GMY6-F1
#
_cell.length_a   1.000
_cell.length_b   1.000
_cell.length_c   1.000
_cell.angle_alpha   90.00
_cell.angle_beta   90.00
_cell.angle_gamma   90.00
#
_symmetry.space_group_name_H-M   'P 1'
#
loop_
_entity.id
_entity.type
_entity.pdbx_description
1 polymer ?
#
loop_
_entity_poly.entity_id
_entity_poly.type
_entity_poly.pdbx_seq_one_letter_code
_entity_poly.pdbx_strand_id
1 'polypeptide(L)'
;MEIKYSIITSFLILVVTCQANADNRSNETISTIAGIYILNGHPKTSMRIIQDNKKYHIELEGGGDDSIEGNVSADCIIHANGIVKGKKLTATFTAVDMDTFSYTNKQAEEEKRKIKIRFRRSQANVYYIDSLGYCGYGADFSGIYQRKK
;
A
#
# COMPACT_ATOMS: atom_id res chain seq x y z
N MET A 1 42.68 56.52 49.12
CA MET A 1 41.48 57.16 48.52
C MET A 1 41.44 56.68 47.07
N GLU A 2 40.39 56.10 46.48
CA GLU A 2 39.02 55.69 46.79
C GLU A 2 38.78 54.52 45.78
N ILE A 3 38.48 53.29 46.18
CA ILE A 3 37.15 52.74 46.46
C ILE A 3 36.24 52.59 45.18
N LYS A 4 35.76 51.34 44.94
CA LYS A 4 34.46 50.90 44.33
C LYS A 4 34.32 50.84 42.78
N TYR A 5 33.62 49.91 42.09
CA TYR A 5 32.73 48.75 42.35
C TYR A 5 32.80 47.82 41.11
N SER A 6 33.00 46.49 41.25
CA SER A 6 32.02 45.41 41.08
C SER A 6 30.71 45.71 40.31
N ILE A 7 30.57 45.21 39.08
CA ILE A 7 29.28 44.77 38.51
C ILE A 7 29.51 43.47 37.74
N ILE A 8 29.09 42.37 38.37
CA ILE A 8 28.95 41.05 37.77
C ILE A 8 27.62 41.08 37.01
N THR A 9 27.66 41.18 35.69
CA THR A 9 26.46 41.07 34.87
C THR A 9 26.22 39.60 34.53
N SER A 10 25.46 38.93 35.40
CA SER A 10 24.88 37.61 35.15
C SER A 10 23.92 37.67 33.96
N PHE A 11 24.32 37.12 32.81
CA PHE A 11 23.39 36.81 31.74
C PHE A 11 22.71 35.48 32.03
N LEU A 12 21.46 35.56 32.45
CA LEU A 12 20.56 34.42 32.61
C LEU A 12 20.24 33.85 31.21
N ILE A 13 20.78 32.68 30.91
CA ILE A 13 20.46 31.93 29.69
C ILE A 13 19.08 31.29 29.88
N LEU A 14 18.05 31.86 29.25
CA LEU A 14 16.74 31.24 29.16
C LEU A 14 16.76 30.23 28.00
N VAL A 15 17.18 28.98 28.29
CA VAL A 15 17.00 27.87 27.34
C VAL A 15 15.53 27.47 27.37
N VAL A 16 14.75 28.00 26.44
CA VAL A 16 13.42 27.47 26.12
C VAL A 16 13.64 26.11 25.46
N THR A 17 13.57 25.06 26.26
CA THR A 17 13.45 23.71 25.71
C THR A 17 12.02 23.55 25.21
N CYS A 18 11.83 23.71 23.90
CA CYS A 18 10.69 23.08 23.24
C CYS A 18 10.81 21.58 23.51
N GLN A 19 10.00 21.08 24.44
CA GLN A 19 9.69 19.66 24.52
C GLN A 19 9.06 19.29 23.17
N ALA A 20 9.90 18.85 22.25
CA ALA A 20 9.46 18.05 21.13
C ALA A 20 8.78 16.83 21.76
N ASN A 21 7.45 16.87 21.79
CA ASN A 21 6.63 15.69 22.01
C ASN A 21 6.94 14.79 20.81
N ALA A 22 8.03 14.03 20.94
CA ALA A 22 8.30 12.90 20.09
C ALA A 22 7.18 11.92 20.42
N ASP A 23 6.09 12.05 19.66
CA ASP A 23 5.12 10.99 19.45
C ASP A 23 5.93 9.81 18.92
N ASN A 24 6.43 9.04 19.88
CA ASN A 24 7.10 7.78 19.70
C ASN A 24 6.00 6.77 19.34
N ARG A 25 5.32 7.03 18.21
CA ARG A 25 4.60 6.01 17.47
C ARG A 25 5.69 5.03 17.07
N SER A 26 5.82 4.01 17.91
CA SER A 26 6.52 2.78 17.65
C SER A 26 6.60 2.58 16.14
N ASN A 27 7.82 2.68 15.60
CA ASN A 27 8.18 2.03 14.36
C ASN A 27 7.89 0.54 14.60
N GLU A 28 6.62 0.15 14.51
CA GLU A 28 6.23 -1.20 14.15
C GLU A 28 6.93 -1.39 12.81
N THR A 29 8.13 -1.95 12.87
CA THR A 29 8.86 -2.43 11.72
C THR A 29 7.84 -3.24 10.96
N ILE A 30 7.40 -2.71 9.83
CA ILE A 30 6.42 -3.35 8.99
C ILE A 30 7.09 -4.67 8.63
N SER A 31 6.70 -5.75 9.32
CA SER A 31 6.88 -7.13 8.85
C SER A 31 6.65 -7.05 7.37
N THR A 32 7.67 -7.38 6.56
CA THR A 32 7.67 -7.13 5.12
C THR A 32 6.29 -7.44 4.56
N ILE A 33 5.59 -6.43 4.03
CA ILE A 33 4.23 -6.62 3.50
C ILE A 33 4.24 -7.57 2.29
N ALA A 34 5.42 -7.89 1.77
CA ALA A 34 5.62 -8.94 0.79
C ALA A 34 5.06 -10.28 1.30
N GLY A 35 4.49 -11.04 0.37
CA GLY A 35 3.85 -12.31 0.65
C GLY A 35 2.61 -12.52 -0.20
N ILE A 36 1.98 -13.67 0.01
CA ILE A 36 0.75 -14.06 -0.67
C ILE A 36 -0.41 -13.84 0.31
N TYR A 37 -1.49 -13.27 -0.19
CA TYR A 37 -2.72 -13.02 0.53
C TYR A 37 -3.91 -13.58 -0.25
N ILE A 38 -4.92 -14.07 0.46
CA ILE A 38 -6.15 -14.62 -0.11
C ILE A 38 -7.33 -13.75 0.34
N LEU A 39 -8.23 -13.40 -0.58
CA LEU A 39 -9.43 -12.63 -0.25
C LEU A 39 -10.38 -13.45 0.64
N ASN A 40 -10.78 -12.89 1.77
CA ASN A 40 -11.73 -13.55 2.67
C ASN A 40 -13.07 -13.75 1.94
N GLY A 41 -13.62 -14.96 2.00
CA GLY A 41 -14.87 -15.32 1.32
C GLY A 41 -14.73 -15.71 -0.16
N HIS A 42 -13.57 -15.43 -0.78
CA HIS A 42 -13.31 -15.72 -2.19
C HIS A 42 -11.92 -16.38 -2.33
N PRO A 43 -11.79 -17.69 -2.01
CA PRO A 43 -10.50 -18.36 -1.91
C PRO A 43 -9.74 -18.48 -3.24
N LYS A 44 -10.42 -18.29 -4.37
CA LYS A 44 -9.81 -18.23 -5.70
C LYS A 44 -9.22 -16.87 -6.04
N THR A 45 -9.56 -15.82 -5.29
CA THR A 45 -9.01 -14.48 -5.48
C THR A 45 -7.78 -14.29 -4.60
N SER A 46 -6.63 -14.07 -5.23
CA SER A 46 -5.35 -13.96 -4.55
C SER A 46 -4.61 -12.66 -4.86
N MET A 47 -3.74 -12.26 -3.95
CA MET A 47 -2.85 -11.12 -4.10
C MET A 47 -1.44 -11.52 -3.70
N ARG A 48 -0.49 -11.37 -4.62
CA ARG A 48 0.93 -11.55 -4.36
C ARG A 48 1.62 -10.19 -4.33
N ILE A 49 2.35 -9.92 -3.27
CA ILE A 49 3.13 -8.69 -3.11
C ILE A 49 4.61 -9.07 -3.05
N ILE A 50 5.40 -8.50 -3.95
CA ILE A 50 6.86 -8.68 -4.01
C ILE A 50 7.50 -7.33 -3.76
N GLN A 51 8.52 -7.30 -2.90
CA GLN A 51 9.32 -6.11 -2.69
C GLN A 51 10.56 -6.19 -3.58
N ASP A 52 10.77 -5.17 -4.41
CA ASP A 52 12.03 -4.95 -5.11
C ASP A 52 12.57 -3.58 -4.71
N ASN A 53 13.69 -3.58 -4.00
CA ASN A 53 14.29 -2.39 -3.40
C ASN A 53 13.28 -1.60 -2.53
N LYS A 54 12.88 -0.41 -2.97
CA LYS A 54 11.91 0.49 -2.31
C LYS A 54 10.54 0.51 -2.99
N LYS A 55 10.32 -0.34 -3.99
CA LYS A 55 9.07 -0.47 -4.72
C LYS A 55 8.43 -1.82 -4.40
N TYR A 56 7.12 -1.86 -4.58
CA TYR A 56 6.32 -3.06 -4.41
C TYR A 56 5.61 -3.37 -5.71
N HIS A 57 5.75 -4.62 -6.14
CA HIS A 57 5.04 -5.20 -7.25
C HIS A 57 3.85 -5.98 -6.68
N ILE A 58 2.67 -5.74 -7.22
CA ILE A 58 1.43 -6.41 -6.86
C ILE A 58 0.94 -7.18 -8.08
N GLU A 59 0.57 -8.42 -7.85
CA GLU A 59 -0.15 -9.26 -8.77
C GLU A 59 -1.45 -9.68 -8.07
N LEU A 60 -2.58 -9.33 -8.66
CA LEU A 60 -3.90 -9.84 -8.27
C LEU A 60 -4.37 -10.80 -9.34
N GLU A 61 -4.97 -11.89 -8.92
CA GLU A 61 -5.52 -12.93 -9.79
C GLU A 61 -6.91 -13.34 -9.31
N GLY A 62 -7.81 -13.58 -10.25
CA GLY A 62 -9.19 -14.01 -10.01
C GLY A 62 -10.18 -12.84 -10.07
N GLY A 63 -10.89 -12.61 -8.97
CA GLY A 63 -11.89 -11.53 -8.87
C GLY A 63 -13.28 -11.91 -9.38
N GLY A 64 -13.45 -13.08 -9.99
CA GLY A 64 -14.76 -13.58 -10.42
C GLY A 64 -15.73 -13.81 -9.24
N ASP A 65 -17.00 -13.51 -9.48
CA ASP A 65 -18.09 -13.80 -8.54
C ASP A 65 -18.53 -15.26 -8.69
N ASP A 66 -18.23 -16.09 -7.67
CA ASP A 66 -18.64 -17.50 -7.60
C ASP A 66 -20.18 -17.69 -7.53
N SER A 67 -20.97 -16.62 -7.29
CA SER A 67 -22.43 -16.68 -7.18
C SER A 67 -23.18 -16.61 -8.51
N ILE A 68 -22.49 -16.28 -9.61
CA ILE A 68 -23.07 -16.23 -10.95
C ILE A 68 -22.72 -17.55 -11.66
N GLU A 69 -23.68 -18.48 -11.74
CA GLU A 69 -23.53 -19.69 -12.55
C GLU A 69 -23.11 -19.30 -13.98
N GLY A 70 -21.94 -19.78 -14.41
CA GLY A 70 -21.36 -19.45 -15.72
C GLY A 70 -20.27 -18.39 -15.70
N ASN A 71 -20.03 -17.72 -14.58
CA ASN A 71 -18.79 -16.96 -14.37
C ASN A 71 -17.70 -17.96 -13.99
N VAL A 72 -17.13 -18.59 -15.02
CA VAL A 72 -15.79 -19.17 -14.92
C VAL A 72 -14.89 -18.12 -14.27
N SER A 73 -13.90 -18.53 -13.48
CA SER A 73 -12.79 -17.64 -13.13
C SER A 73 -12.33 -16.96 -14.42
N ALA A 74 -12.82 -15.76 -14.70
CA ALA A 74 -12.16 -14.90 -15.65
C ALA A 74 -10.89 -14.59 -14.89
N ASP A 75 -9.80 -15.25 -15.30
CA ASP A 75 -8.47 -15.11 -14.72
C ASP A 75 -8.00 -13.67 -14.99
N CYS A 76 -8.68 -12.69 -14.36
CA CYS A 76 -8.31 -11.32 -14.47
C CYS A 76 -7.05 -11.17 -13.64
N ILE A 77 -5.97 -10.83 -14.34
CA ILE A 77 -4.67 -10.60 -13.74
C ILE A 77 -4.40 -9.11 -13.79
N ILE A 78 -4.16 -8.51 -12.63
CA ILE A 78 -3.79 -7.11 -12.50
C ILE A 78 -2.35 -7.06 -11.97
N HIS A 79 -1.45 -6.47 -12.76
CA HIS A 79 -0.12 -6.09 -12.30
C HIS A 79 -0.12 -4.62 -11.91
N ALA A 80 0.48 -4.28 -10.77
CA ALA A 80 0.61 -2.89 -10.33
C ALA A 80 1.90 -2.64 -9.55
N ASN A 81 2.50 -1.48 -9.76
CA ASN A 81 3.73 -1.06 -9.08
C ASN A 81 3.48 0.16 -8.20
N GLY A 82 4.00 0.13 -6.98
CA GLY A 82 3.72 1.17 -6.00
C GLY A 82 4.77 1.35 -4.92
N ILE A 83 4.44 2.27 -4.01
CA ILE A 83 5.24 2.61 -2.85
C ILE A 83 4.38 2.56 -1.59
N VAL A 84 5.04 2.25 -0.48
CA VAL A 84 4.44 2.25 0.86
C VAL A 84 4.74 3.57 1.56
N LYS A 85 3.71 4.19 2.14
CA LYS A 85 3.82 5.33 3.07
C LYS A 85 3.06 5.01 4.34
N GLY A 86 3.78 4.75 5.43
CA GLY A 86 3.20 4.22 6.67
C GLY A 86 2.53 2.87 6.41
N LYS A 87 1.26 2.71 6.80
CA LYS A 87 0.48 1.46 6.59
C LYS A 87 -0.32 1.44 5.29
N LYS A 88 -0.03 2.34 4.34
CA LYS A 88 -0.76 2.46 3.07
C LYS A 88 0.18 2.22 1.90
N LEU A 89 -0.25 1.39 0.96
CA LEU A 89 0.37 1.24 -0.34
C LEU A 89 -0.54 1.86 -1.40
N THR A 90 0.07 2.61 -2.31
CA THR A 90 -0.60 3.08 -3.54
C THR A 90 0.23 2.61 -4.71
N ALA A 91 -0.40 1.84 -5.60
CA ALA A 91 0.22 1.34 -6.82
C ALA A 91 -0.61 1.72 -8.04
N THR A 92 0.08 1.88 -9.16
CA THR A 92 -0.51 2.14 -10.49
C THR A 92 -0.40 0.86 -11.30
N PHE A 93 -1.42 0.55 -12.09
CA PHE A 93 -1.42 -0.61 -12.97
C PHE A 93 -0.24 -0.53 -13.93
N THR A 94 0.33 -1.67 -14.25
CA THR A 94 1.42 -1.81 -15.22
C THR A 94 1.01 -2.78 -16.31
N ALA A 95 1.78 -2.78 -17.39
CA ALA A 95 1.50 -3.66 -18.50
C ALA A 95 1.44 -5.13 -18.07
N VAL A 96 0.52 -5.86 -18.68
CA VAL A 96 0.40 -7.30 -18.60
C VAL A 96 0.09 -7.80 -20.00
N ASP A 97 0.72 -8.90 -20.39
CA ASP A 97 0.51 -9.53 -21.68
C ASP A 97 0.28 -11.02 -21.45
N MET A 98 -0.89 -11.49 -21.86
CA MET A 98 -1.37 -12.85 -21.69
C MET A 98 -2.07 -13.28 -22.98
N ASP A 99 -2.17 -14.59 -23.19
CA ASP A 99 -2.78 -15.15 -24.41
C ASP A 99 -4.20 -14.64 -24.70
N THR A 100 -4.95 -14.27 -23.66
CA THR A 100 -6.36 -13.85 -23.74
C THR A 100 -6.59 -12.37 -23.43
N PHE A 101 -5.58 -11.66 -22.94
CA PHE A 101 -5.71 -10.26 -22.51
C PHE A 101 -4.36 -9.55 -22.54
N SER A 102 -4.36 -8.32 -23.07
CA SER A 102 -3.20 -7.44 -23.04
C SER A 102 -3.58 -6.07 -22.50
N TYR A 103 -2.80 -5.58 -21.54
CA TYR A 103 -2.78 -4.19 -21.12
C TYR A 103 -1.40 -3.62 -21.42
N THR A 104 -1.33 -2.70 -22.37
CA THR A 104 -0.04 -2.19 -22.86
C THR A 104 0.55 -1.10 -21.96
N ASN A 105 1.84 -0.81 -22.13
CA ASN A 105 2.50 0.32 -21.44
C ASN A 105 1.81 1.65 -21.76
N LYS A 106 1.37 1.84 -23.02
CA LYS A 106 0.64 3.04 -23.46
C LYS A 106 -0.66 3.21 -22.67
N GLN A 107 -1.45 2.14 -22.54
CA GLN A 107 -2.68 2.19 -21.74
C GLN A 107 -2.39 2.46 -20.26
N ALA A 108 -1.35 1.86 -19.69
CA ALA A 108 -0.94 2.13 -18.30
C ALA A 108 -0.57 3.61 -18.08
N GLU A 109 0.09 4.23 -19.04
CA GLU A 109 0.46 5.66 -19.01
C GLU A 109 -0.73 6.60 -19.21
N GLU A 110 -1.70 6.23 -20.06
CA GLU A 110 -2.88 7.03 -20.38
C GLU A 110 -3.95 6.93 -19.29
N GLU A 111 -4.30 5.72 -18.87
CA GLU A 111 -5.41 5.45 -17.96
C GLU A 111 -5.02 5.62 -16.48
N LYS A 112 -3.75 5.35 -16.13
CA LYS A 112 -3.20 5.53 -14.78
C LYS A 112 -4.06 4.91 -13.66
N ARG A 113 -4.68 3.76 -13.95
CA ARG A 113 -5.51 2.99 -13.00
C ARG A 113 -4.73 2.67 -11.74
N LYS A 114 -5.42 2.61 -10.59
CA LYS A 114 -4.75 2.48 -9.29
C LYS A 114 -5.38 1.41 -8.42
N ILE A 115 -4.54 0.88 -7.53
CA ILE A 115 -4.95 0.12 -6.35
C ILE A 115 -4.43 0.82 -5.09
N LYS A 116 -5.26 0.84 -4.04
CA LYS A 116 -4.87 1.35 -2.73
C LYS A 116 -5.16 0.31 -1.66
N ILE A 117 -4.12 0.03 -0.88
CA ILE A 117 -4.14 -1.04 0.13
C ILE A 117 -3.78 -0.46 1.48
N ARG A 118 -4.50 -0.88 2.52
CA ARG A 118 -4.17 -0.59 3.91
C ARG A 118 -3.77 -1.87 4.63
N PHE A 119 -2.58 -1.89 5.22
CA PHE A 119 -2.07 -3.04 5.96
C PHE A 119 -2.38 -2.96 7.45
N ARG A 120 -2.67 -4.12 8.03
CA ARG A 120 -2.78 -4.37 9.47
C ARG A 120 -2.23 -5.76 9.73
N ARG A 121 -1.22 -5.93 10.59
CA ARG A 121 -0.61 -7.24 10.90
C ARG A 121 -0.56 -8.14 9.65
N SER A 122 -1.16 -9.34 9.70
CA SER A 122 -1.21 -10.32 8.60
C SER A 122 -2.37 -10.09 7.62
N GLN A 123 -2.86 -8.87 7.48
CA GLN A 123 -4.01 -8.51 6.64
C GLN A 123 -3.69 -7.32 5.72
N ALA A 124 -4.28 -7.37 4.53
CA ALA A 124 -4.26 -6.30 3.55
C ALA A 124 -5.71 -5.98 3.14
N ASN A 125 -6.16 -4.75 3.39
CA ASN A 125 -7.47 -4.29 2.95
C ASN A 125 -7.32 -3.52 1.64
N VAL A 126 -7.78 -4.09 0.53
CA VAL A 126 -7.94 -3.40 -0.74
C VAL A 126 -9.23 -2.60 -0.66
N TYR A 127 -9.09 -1.30 -0.38
CA TYR A 127 -10.25 -0.41 -0.18
C TYR A 127 -10.58 0.42 -1.42
N TYR A 128 -9.75 0.32 -2.46
CA TYR A 128 -9.97 0.95 -3.75
C TYR A 128 -9.15 0.22 -4.81
N ILE A 129 -9.80 -0.12 -5.92
CA ILE A 129 -9.20 -0.64 -7.13
C ILE A 129 -9.99 -0.14 -8.35
N ASP A 130 -9.30 0.20 -9.42
CA ASP A 130 -9.89 0.69 -10.66
C ASP A 130 -9.96 -0.42 -11.73
N SER A 131 -10.71 -1.48 -11.43
CA SER A 131 -10.85 -2.68 -12.29
C SER A 131 -11.95 -2.57 -13.35
N LEU A 132 -12.79 -1.52 -13.31
CA LEU A 132 -13.94 -1.40 -14.19
C LEU A 132 -13.50 -1.20 -15.66
N GLY A 133 -13.95 -2.10 -16.54
CA GLY A 133 -13.53 -2.09 -17.95
C GLY A 133 -12.08 -2.55 -18.18
N TYR A 134 -11.38 -2.98 -17.12
CA TYR A 134 -10.12 -3.71 -17.20
C TYR A 134 -10.39 -5.21 -17.10
N CYS A 135 -11.15 -5.61 -16.07
CA CYS A 135 -11.62 -6.98 -15.90
C CYS A 135 -13.02 -7.16 -16.50
N GLY A 136 -13.39 -8.42 -16.73
CA GLY A 136 -14.76 -8.81 -17.09
C GLY A 136 -15.81 -8.34 -16.09
N TYR A 137 -17.06 -8.31 -16.52
CA TYR A 137 -18.17 -7.84 -15.69
C TYR A 137 -18.29 -8.66 -14.39
N GLY A 138 -18.51 -7.96 -13.28
CA GLY A 138 -18.62 -8.59 -11.95
C GLY A 138 -17.29 -8.87 -11.25
N ALA A 139 -16.15 -8.55 -11.86
CA ALA A 139 -14.86 -8.73 -11.20
C ALA A 139 -14.65 -7.75 -10.04
N ASP A 140 -14.50 -8.26 -8.81
CA ASP A 140 -14.22 -7.48 -7.61
C ASP A 140 -13.00 -8.03 -6.84
N PHE A 141 -12.08 -7.12 -6.54
CA PHE A 141 -10.87 -7.39 -5.75
C PHE A 141 -10.86 -6.57 -4.45
N SER A 142 -11.98 -5.94 -4.12
CA SER A 142 -12.11 -5.14 -2.92
C SER A 142 -12.32 -6.03 -1.70
N GLY A 143 -11.76 -5.65 -0.56
CA GLY A 143 -12.01 -6.32 0.70
C GLY A 143 -10.76 -6.71 1.47
N ILE A 144 -10.95 -7.59 2.45
CA ILE A 144 -9.91 -7.99 3.39
C ILE A 144 -9.25 -9.26 2.90
N TYR A 145 -7.96 -9.13 2.57
CA TYR A 145 -7.10 -10.25 2.25
C TYR A 145 -6.33 -10.70 3.50
N GLN A 146 -6.27 -12.01 3.70
CA GLN A 146 -5.53 -12.65 4.78
C GLN A 146 -4.22 -13.23 4.25
N ARG A 147 -3.10 -12.91 4.90
CA ARG A 147 -1.78 -13.44 4.51
C ARG A 147 -1.78 -14.95 4.69
N LYS A 148 -1.38 -15.68 3.64
CA LYS A 148 -1.13 -17.11 3.69
C LYS A 148 0.12 -17.35 4.55
N LYS A 149 0.02 -18.26 5.51
CA LYS A 149 1.15 -18.63 6.38
C LYS A 149 2.19 -19.44 5.61
#